data_AF-A0A822FF70-F1
#
_entry.id   AF-A0A822FF70-F1
#
_cell.length_a   1.000
_cell.length_b   1.000
_cell.length_c   1.000
_cell.angle_alpha   90.00
_cell.angle_beta   90.00
_cell.angle_gamma   90.00
#
_symmetry.space_group_name_H-M   'P 1'
#
loop_
_entity.id
_entity.type
_entity.pdbx_description
1 polymer ?
#
loop_
_entity_poly.entity_id
_entity_poly.type
_entity_poly.pdbx_seq_one_letter_code
_entity_poly.pdbx_strand_id
1 'polypeptide(L)'
;MNIKQITKISTICEILNTCEIGKQMFKEYHKIIKLYLTIPVTTATAERTFSTLNRLKNAIRSSMTQSRLNHCLLPHIYKEKLDEIDANQIMSKFISSNEKRQTFFGSML
;
A
#
# COMPACT_ATOMS: atom_id res chain seq x y z
N MET A 1 26.87 -37.04 11.31
CA MET A 1 27.59 -35.94 10.65
C MET A 1 28.76 -35.56 11.55
N ASN A 2 29.99 -35.85 11.12
CA ASN A 2 31.19 -35.77 11.95
C ASN A 2 31.87 -34.42 11.70
N ILE A 3 31.57 -33.39 12.50
CA ILE A 3 32.15 -32.05 12.30
C ILE A 3 33.38 -31.92 13.19
N LYS A 4 34.56 -32.20 12.61
CA LYS A 4 35.87 -31.93 13.21
C LYS A 4 36.31 -30.53 12.77
N GLN A 5 36.06 -29.55 13.65
CA GLN A 5 36.47 -28.14 13.61
C GLN A 5 35.75 -27.18 12.65
N ILE A 6 35.24 -26.09 13.23
CA ILE A 6 34.72 -24.90 12.56
C ILE A 6 35.84 -23.85 12.61
N THR A 7 36.48 -23.55 11.48
CA THR A 7 37.65 -22.64 11.42
C THR A 7 37.38 -21.32 10.68
N LYS A 8 36.27 -21.19 9.93
CA LYS A 8 35.93 -19.97 9.18
C LYS A 8 34.42 -19.70 9.20
N ILE A 9 34.04 -18.42 9.19
CA ILE A 9 32.63 -17.98 9.11
C ILE A 9 31.96 -18.50 7.83
N SER A 10 32.71 -18.65 6.73
CA SER A 10 32.20 -19.20 5.47
C SER A 10 31.67 -20.62 5.62
N THR A 11 32.35 -21.47 6.41
CA THR A 11 31.93 -22.85 6.67
C THR A 11 30.63 -22.89 7.48
N ILE A 12 30.42 -21.94 8.39
CA ILE A 12 29.17 -21.80 9.15
C ILE A 12 28.02 -21.39 8.21
N CYS A 13 28.25 -20.42 7.32
CA CYS A 13 27.26 -19.99 6.34
C CYS A 13 26.86 -21.12 5.38
N GLU A 14 27.81 -21.95 4.94
CA GLU A 14 27.54 -23.11 4.10
C GLU A 14 26.72 -24.18 4.83
N ILE A 15 27.03 -24.47 6.10
CA ILE A 15 26.28 -25.43 6.93
C ILE A 15 24.85 -24.92 7.19
N LEU A 16 24.69 -23.64 7.47
CA LEU A 16 23.37 -23.04 7.69
C LEU A 16 22.54 -22.96 6.41
N ASN A 17 23.19 -22.77 5.25
CA ASN A 17 22.51 -22.81 3.94
C ASN A 17 22.23 -24.23 3.44
N THR A 18 22.93 -25.26 3.92
CA THR A 18 22.67 -26.65 3.55
C THR A 18 21.64 -27.31 4.45
N CYS A 19 21.50 -26.84 5.70
CA CYS A 19 20.48 -27.30 6.63
C CYS A 19 19.11 -26.68 6.31
N GLU A 20 18.07 -27.51 6.21
CA GLU A 20 16.70 -27.08 5.90
C GLU A 20 16.13 -26.11 6.96
N ILE A 21 16.47 -26.37 8.23
CA ILE A 21 16.14 -25.52 9.38
C ILE A 21 16.81 -24.14 9.26
N GLY A 22 18.07 -24.09 8.82
CA GLY A 22 18.82 -22.85 8.64
C GLY A 22 18.22 -21.96 7.55
N LYS A 23 17.85 -22.55 6.40
CA LYS A 23 17.11 -21.83 5.33
C LYS A 23 15.78 -21.26 5.84
N GLN A 24 15.04 -22.02 6.63
CA GLN A 24 13.76 -21.59 7.17
C GLN A 24 13.93 -20.46 8.19
N MET A 25 14.92 -20.54 9.07
CA MET A 25 15.26 -19.47 10.01
C MET A 25 15.59 -18.16 9.30
N PHE A 26 16.43 -18.18 8.26
CA PHE A 26 16.75 -16.96 7.50
C PHE A 26 15.52 -16.39 6.80
N LYS A 27 14.63 -17.25 6.28
CA LYS A 27 13.38 -16.82 5.65
C LYS A 27 12.47 -16.09 6.65
N GLU A 28 12.30 -16.63 7.85
CA GLU A 28 11.47 -15.98 8.89
C GLU A 28 12.13 -14.69 9.40
N TYR A 29 13.44 -14.69 9.62
CA TYR A 29 14.18 -13.49 10.03
C TYR A 29 14.07 -12.36 8.99
N HIS A 30 14.16 -12.69 7.70
CA HIS A 30 13.97 -11.73 6.61
C HIS A 30 12.56 -11.13 6.62
N LYS A 31 11.53 -11.93 6.88
CA LYS A 31 10.15 -11.41 7.02
C LYS A 31 10.04 -10.44 8.19
N ILE A 32 10.63 -10.78 9.34
CA ILE A 32 10.59 -9.92 10.54
C ILE A 32 11.31 -8.60 10.27
N ILE A 33 12.49 -8.63 9.64
CA ILE A 33 13.19 -7.40 9.25
C ILE A 33 12.34 -6.57 8.30
N LYS A 34 11.75 -7.18 7.26
CA LYS A 34 10.86 -6.45 6.35
C LYS A 34 9.69 -5.83 7.08
N LEU A 35 9.05 -6.58 8.00
CA LEU A 35 7.95 -6.06 8.80
C LEU A 35 8.40 -4.88 9.66
N TYR A 36 9.54 -5.01 10.34
CA TYR A 36 10.13 -3.95 11.14
C TYR A 36 10.40 -2.69 10.31
N LEU A 37 10.94 -2.85 9.10
CA LEU A 37 11.19 -1.73 8.17
C LEU A 37 9.91 -1.10 7.60
N THR A 38 8.80 -1.85 7.54
CA THR A 38 7.50 -1.31 7.12
C THR A 38 6.76 -0.57 8.24
N ILE A 39 7.12 -0.81 9.51
CA ILE A 39 6.56 -0.04 10.61
C ILE A 39 7.11 1.38 10.48
N PRO A 40 6.23 2.39 10.32
CA PRO A 40 6.70 3.76 10.21
C PRO A 40 7.35 4.16 11.54
N VAL A 41 8.68 4.32 11.52
CA VAL A 41 9.45 4.82 12.67
C VAL A 41 9.07 6.27 13.00
N THR A 42 8.47 6.98 12.03
CA THR A 42 8.07 8.38 12.14
C THR A 42 6.55 8.57 12.03
N THR A 43 6.00 9.46 12.86
CA THR A 43 4.57 9.81 12.85
C THR A 43 4.18 10.72 11.69
N ALA A 44 5.15 11.30 10.97
CA ALA A 44 4.95 12.32 9.94
C ALA A 44 3.97 11.90 8.84
N THR A 45 3.97 10.64 8.40
CA THR A 45 3.04 10.16 7.37
C THR A 45 1.60 10.08 7.88
N ALA A 46 1.42 9.65 9.13
CA ALA A 46 0.11 9.64 9.77
C ALA A 46 -0.38 11.06 10.02
N GLU A 47 0.47 11.94 10.54
CA GLU A 47 0.18 13.37 10.76
C GLU A 47 -0.22 14.08 9.46
N ARG A 48 0.51 13.84 8.37
CA ARG A 48 0.15 14.37 7.04
C ARG A 48 -1.25 13.90 6.62
N THR A 49 -1.56 12.62 6.85
CA THR A 49 -2.87 12.04 6.52
C THR A 49 -3.99 12.65 7.39
N PHE A 50 -3.77 12.83 8.69
CA PHE A 50 -4.72 13.50 9.59
C PHE A 50 -4.89 14.98 9.28
N SER A 51 -3.82 15.69 8.92
CA SER A 51 -3.90 17.08 8.47
C SER A 51 -4.76 17.21 7.20
N THR A 52 -4.55 16.31 6.23
CA THR A 52 -5.39 16.21 5.04
C THR A 52 -6.85 15.90 5.42
N LEU A 53 -7.06 14.95 6.32
CA LEU A 53 -8.39 14.58 6.78
C LEU A 53 -9.11 15.77 7.42
N ASN A 54 -8.43 16.57 8.24
CA ASN A 54 -8.98 17.77 8.86
C ASN A 54 -9.36 18.85 7.83
N ARG A 55 -8.59 18.98 6.74
CA ARG A 55 -8.96 19.88 5.62
C ARG A 55 -10.20 19.39 4.87
N LEU A 56 -10.31 18.07 4.66
CA LEU A 56 -11.42 17.46 3.94
C LEU A 56 -12.73 17.45 4.77
N LYS A 57 -12.62 17.04 6.03
CA LYS A 57 -13.68 17.02 7.05
C LYS A 57 -13.58 18.28 7.90
N ASN A 58 -13.80 19.44 7.29
CA ASN A 58 -13.86 20.69 8.02
C ASN A 58 -15.13 20.77 8.89
N ALA A 59 -15.14 21.63 9.90
CA ALA A 59 -16.21 21.73 10.90
C ALA A 59 -17.61 21.96 10.30
N ILE A 60 -17.68 22.57 9.10
CA ILE A 60 -18.93 22.89 8.38
C ILE A 60 -19.45 21.67 7.58
N ARG A 61 -18.58 20.69 7.25
CA ARG A 61 -18.93 19.46 6.50
C ARG A 61 -19.02 18.22 7.39
N SER A 62 -19.35 18.40 8.67
CA SER A 62 -19.40 17.33 9.68
C SER A 62 -20.51 16.28 9.44
N SER A 63 -21.49 16.57 8.57
CA SER A 63 -22.60 15.65 8.23
C SER A 63 -22.27 14.60 7.15
N MET A 64 -21.01 14.53 6.68
CA MET A 64 -20.63 13.59 5.63
C MET A 64 -20.55 12.15 6.14
N THR A 65 -21.12 11.20 5.40
CA THR A 65 -21.01 9.76 5.71
C THR A 65 -19.58 9.27 5.59
N GLN A 66 -19.21 8.26 6.39
CA GLN A 66 -17.86 7.68 6.36
C GLN A 66 -17.50 7.13 4.98
N SER A 67 -18.46 6.52 4.26
CA SER A 67 -18.24 6.03 2.90
C SER A 67 -17.84 7.16 1.94
N ARG A 68 -18.58 8.28 1.96
CA ARG A 68 -18.26 9.44 1.13
C ARG A 68 -16.90 10.05 1.51
N LEU A 69 -16.58 10.09 2.81
CA LEU A 69 -15.27 10.56 3.30
C LEU A 69 -14.12 9.73 2.75
N ASN A 70 -14.22 8.40 2.84
CA ASN A 70 -13.20 7.51 2.32
C ASN A 70 -13.03 7.66 0.80
N HIS A 71 -14.13 7.75 0.04
CA HIS A 71 -14.08 7.96 -1.40
C HIS A 71 -13.42 9.29 -1.82
N CYS A 72 -13.55 10.35 -1.01
CA CYS A 72 -12.88 11.63 -1.28
C CYS A 72 -11.42 11.66 -0.80
N LEU A 73 -11.10 10.95 0.28
CA LEU A 73 -9.77 10.95 0.88
C LEU A 73 -8.77 10.12 0.07
N LEU A 74 -9.19 8.96 -0.47
CA LEU A 74 -8.32 8.04 -1.22
C LEU A 74 -7.64 8.72 -2.43
N PRO A 75 -8.36 9.43 -3.34
CA PRO A 75 -7.75 10.19 -4.42
C PRO A 75 -6.75 11.25 -3.95
N HIS A 76 -6.99 11.86 -2.78
CA HIS A 76 -6.13 12.93 -2.26
C HIS A 76 -4.82 12.38 -1.68
N ILE A 77 -4.86 11.24 -1.00
CA ILE A 77 -3.66 10.58 -0.45
C ILE A 77 -2.85 9.94 -1.58
N TYR A 78 -3.52 9.25 -2.49
CA TYR A 78 -2.90 8.47 -3.57
C TYR A 78 -2.93 9.22 -4.90
N LYS A 79 -2.60 10.52 -4.89
CA LYS A 79 -2.64 11.36 -6.08
C LYS A 79 -1.76 10.81 -7.21
N GLU A 80 -0.53 10.40 -6.90
CA GLU A 80 0.41 9.85 -7.89
C GLU A 80 -0.16 8.63 -8.62
N LYS A 81 -0.79 7.71 -7.85
CA LYS A 81 -1.46 6.54 -8.43
C LYS A 81 -2.72 6.90 -9.22
N LEU A 82 -3.40 7.98 -8.84
CA LEU A 82 -4.56 8.47 -9.58
C LEU A 82 -4.14 9.07 -10.92
N ASP A 83 -3.00 9.76 -10.95
CA ASP A 83 -2.44 10.36 -12.17
C ASP A 83 -1.99 9.29 -13.19
N GLU A 84 -1.70 8.06 -12.74
CA GLU A 84 -1.43 6.89 -13.60
C GLU A 84 -2.70 6.30 -14.25
N ILE A 85 -3.90 6.61 -13.72
CA ILE A 85 -5.15 6.03 -14.22
C ILE A 85 -5.67 6.85 -15.40
N ASP A 86 -6.01 6.18 -16.50
CA ASP A 86 -6.59 6.82 -17.68
C ASP A 86 -7.97 7.41 -17.38
N ALA A 87 -8.07 8.74 -17.47
CA ALA A 87 -9.30 9.47 -17.25
C ALA A 87 -10.42 9.05 -18.23
N ASN A 88 -10.08 8.65 -19.46
CA ASN A 88 -11.07 8.21 -20.45
C ASN A 88 -11.74 6.89 -20.03
N GLN A 89 -11.00 5.99 -19.37
CA GLN A 89 -11.56 4.76 -18.82
C GLN A 89 -12.51 5.04 -17.65
N ILE A 90 -12.15 5.99 -16.77
CA ILE A 90 -13.02 6.42 -15.67
C ILE A 90 -14.30 7.03 -16.25
N MET A 91 -14.17 7.91 -17.24
CA MET A 91 -15.30 8.56 -17.91
C MET A 91 -16.22 7.51 -18.55
N SER A 92 -15.66 6.59 -19.32
CA SER A 92 -16.40 5.50 -19.98
C SER A 92 -17.19 4.68 -18.97
N LYS A 93 -16.56 4.31 -17.85
CA LYS A 93 -17.21 3.55 -16.76
C LYS A 93 -18.30 4.35 -16.06
N PHE A 94 -18.09 5.65 -15.84
CA PHE A 94 -19.08 6.53 -15.22
C PHE A 94 -20.33 6.70 -16.09
N ILE A 95 -20.13 6.83 -17.40
CA ILE A 95 -21.18 6.99 -18.41
C ILE A 95 -21.99 5.69 -18.55
N SER A 96 -21.32 4.54 -18.68
CA SER A 96 -22.00 3.24 -18.82
C SER A 96 -22.73 2.78 -17.55
N SER A 97 -22.43 3.39 -16.40
CA SER A 97 -23.12 3.07 -15.13
C SER A 97 -24.57 3.57 -15.07
N ASN A 98 -25.03 4.43 -15.99
CA ASN A 98 -26.41 4.92 -15.99
C ASN A 98 -26.84 5.34 -17.41
N GLU A 99 -27.96 4.80 -17.88
CA GLU A 99 -28.51 5.11 -19.21
C GLU A 99 -28.70 6.61 -19.45
N LYS A 100 -29.14 7.38 -18.44
CA LYS A 100 -29.29 8.84 -18.55
C LYS A 100 -27.95 9.53 -18.78
N ARG A 101 -26.87 9.02 -18.17
CA ARG A 101 -25.51 9.54 -18.40
C ARG A 101 -25.03 9.17 -19.79
N GLN A 102 -25.36 7.98 -20.29
CA GLN A 102 -25.05 7.59 -21.66
C GLN A 102 -25.74 8.47 -22.69
N THR A 103 -27.01 8.81 -22.50
CA THR A 103 -27.71 9.72 -23.41
C THR A 103 -27.11 11.13 -23.39
N PHE A 104 -26.66 11.61 -22.22
CA PHE A 104 -26.16 12.99 -22.08
C PHE A 104 -24.67 13.15 -22.42
N PHE A 105 -23.83 12.21 -21.98
CA PHE A 105 -22.37 12.28 -22.12
C PHE A 105 -21.81 11.30 -23.17
N GLY A 106 -22.63 10.42 -23.76
CA GLY A 106 -22.17 9.43 -24.73
C GLY A 106 -21.61 10.00 -26.02
N SER A 107 -21.92 11.26 -26.35
CA SER A 107 -21.32 12.02 -27.46
C SER A 107 -19.95 12.62 -27.13
N MET A 108 -19.50 12.51 -25.87
CA MET A 108 -18.28 13.10 -25.33
C MET A 108 -17.15 12.07 -25.13
N LEU A 109 -17.44 10.79 -25.38
CA LEU A 109 -16.47 9.70 -25.51
C LEU A 109 -16.03 9.58 -26.97
#